data_AF-A0A4Q6BLD5-F1
#
_entry.id   AF-A0A4Q6BLD5-F1
#
_cell.length_a   1.000
_cell.length_b   1.000
_cell.length_c   1.000
_cell.angle_alpha   90.00
_cell.angle_beta   90.00
_cell.angle_gamma   90.00
#
_symmetry.space_group_name_H-M   'P 1'
#
loop_
_entity.id
_entity.type
_entity.pdbx_description
1 polymer ?
#
loop_
_entity_poly.entity_id
_entity_poly.type
_entity_poly.pdbx_seq_one_letter_code
_entity_poly.pdbx_strand_id
1 'polypeptide(L)'
;MPTRIAFFVSSFLFVFSAKAADCSSQVSQIQKAVEPLLGSVSFDTVMSHPWLIKTLQRSECCKTGWDQLGCAHPIKKFEPLETAESGFEAKYEMLMGQKPPKDFIKNGDPNAPLDFSKAPKLKAVYLSSLVFRGDFYGSVMARLLKHQAEHGALVNVVTTDYMLLDKDRALLDPIAASNPN
;
A
#
# COMPACT_ATOMS: atom_id res chain seq x y z
N MET A 1 19.71 -1.21 -1.78
CA MET A 1 18.70 -2.26 -2.05
C MET A 1 17.34 -1.60 -2.28
N PRO A 2 16.55 -2.00 -3.28
CA PRO A 2 15.27 -1.35 -3.58
C PRO A 2 14.30 -1.53 -2.41
N THR A 3 13.69 -0.43 -1.98
CA THR A 3 12.68 -0.39 -0.92
C THR A 3 11.37 -0.97 -1.44
N ARG A 4 10.79 -1.95 -0.76
CA ARG A 4 9.50 -2.55 -1.12
C ARG A 4 8.42 -2.11 -0.14
N ILE A 5 7.30 -1.64 -0.68
CA ILE A 5 6.09 -1.30 0.07
C ILE A 5 4.96 -2.18 -0.47
N ALA A 6 4.19 -2.75 0.44
CA ALA A 6 3.06 -3.61 0.13
C ALA A 6 1.74 -2.88 0.36
N PHE A 7 0.83 -2.89 -0.63
CA PHE A 7 -0.53 -2.36 -0.49
C PHE A 7 -1.56 -3.44 -0.85
N PHE A 8 -2.55 -3.60 0.02
CA PHE A 8 -3.66 -4.55 -0.17
C PHE A 8 -4.99 -3.83 -0.04
N VAL A 9 -5.85 -3.97 -1.05
CA VAL A 9 -7.26 -3.58 -1.00
C VAL A 9 -8.09 -4.84 -1.26
N SER A 10 -9.28 -4.95 -0.64
CA SER A 10 -10.05 -6.20 -0.43
C SER A 10 -10.20 -7.16 -1.64
N SER A 11 -10.02 -6.69 -2.87
CA SER A 11 -10.09 -7.52 -4.08
C SER A 11 -8.94 -7.30 -5.07
N PHE A 12 -8.00 -6.40 -4.76
CA PHE A 12 -6.88 -6.08 -5.65
C PHE A 12 -5.57 -5.99 -4.87
N LEU A 13 -4.60 -6.78 -5.33
CA LEU A 13 -3.22 -6.66 -4.89
C LEU A 13 -2.53 -5.61 -5.76
N PHE A 14 -2.07 -4.52 -5.14
CA PHE A 14 -1.21 -3.55 -5.81
C PHE A 14 0.18 -3.61 -5.20
N VAL A 15 1.11 -4.27 -5.90
CA VAL A 15 2.51 -4.29 -5.49
C VAL A 15 3.21 -3.09 -6.11
N PHE A 16 3.38 -2.02 -5.34
CA PHE A 16 4.20 -0.89 -5.75
C PHE A 16 5.65 -1.11 -5.32
N SER A 17 6.50 -1.50 -6.28
CA SER A 17 7.95 -1.32 -6.13
C SER A 17 8.26 0.16 -6.36
N ALA A 18 8.04 0.97 -5.34
CA ALA A 18 8.34 2.39 -5.39
C ALA A 18 9.87 2.59 -5.37
N LYS A 19 10.48 2.66 -6.55
CA LYS A 19 11.56 3.65 -6.71
C LYS A 19 10.83 4.98 -6.65
N ALA A 20 11.05 5.76 -5.60
CA ALA A 20 10.62 7.15 -5.54
C ALA A 20 11.25 7.88 -6.72
N ALA A 21 10.58 7.85 -7.87
CA ALA A 21 10.98 8.57 -9.07
C ALA A 21 10.42 9.99 -8.89
N ASP A 22 11.28 10.84 -8.34
CA ASP A 22 11.56 12.21 -8.81
C ASP A 22 10.43 13.24 -8.97
N CYS A 23 9.22 12.99 -8.44
CA CYS A 23 8.14 13.99 -8.53
C CYS A 23 8.10 14.98 -7.35
N SER A 24 8.60 14.61 -6.15
CA SER A 24 8.61 15.53 -5.00
C SER A 24 9.63 16.66 -5.12
N SER A 25 10.73 16.41 -5.84
CA SER A 25 11.78 17.39 -6.15
C SER A 25 11.22 18.55 -6.98
N GLN A 26 10.44 18.27 -8.03
CA GLN A 26 9.89 19.29 -8.91
C GLN A 26 8.79 20.13 -8.25
N VAL A 27 7.91 19.54 -7.45
CA VAL A 27 6.86 20.28 -6.73
C VAL A 27 7.47 21.29 -5.75
N SER A 28 8.55 20.91 -5.05
CA SER A 28 9.24 21.82 -4.12
C SER A 28 9.92 23.02 -4.82
N GLN A 29 10.39 22.84 -6.06
CA GLN A 29 10.98 23.93 -6.85
C GLN A 29 9.91 24.87 -7.40
N ILE A 30 8.75 24.32 -7.81
CA ILE A 30 7.61 25.12 -8.27
C ILE A 30 7.03 25.93 -7.10
N GLN A 31 6.90 25.33 -5.92
CA GLN A 31 6.39 26.02 -4.73
C GLN A 31 7.29 27.20 -4.32
N LYS A 32 8.62 27.03 -4.34
CA LYS A 32 9.59 28.11 -4.10
C LYS A 32 9.56 29.22 -5.17
N ALA A 33 9.23 28.87 -6.42
CA ALA A 33 9.13 29.83 -7.52
C ALA A 33 7.80 30.62 -7.51
N VAL A 34 6.75 30.05 -6.91
CA VAL A 34 5.40 30.63 -6.85
C VAL A 34 5.17 31.43 -5.57
N GLU A 35 5.88 31.13 -4.48
CA GLU A 35 5.81 31.84 -3.19
C GLU A 35 5.92 33.38 -3.28
N PRO A 36 6.83 33.98 -4.09
CA PRO A 36 6.89 35.44 -4.21
C PRO A 36 5.74 36.05 -5.04
N LEU A 37 4.99 35.26 -5.80
CA LEU A 37 3.88 35.72 -6.66
C LEU A 37 2.52 35.70 -5.96
N LEU A 38 2.38 34.95 -4.87
CA LEU A 38 1.12 34.81 -4.13
C LEU A 38 0.81 35.99 -3.18
N GLY A 39 1.74 36.94 -3.02
CA GLY A 39 1.56 38.10 -2.13
C GLY A 39 0.68 39.22 -2.69
N SER A 40 0.39 39.24 -4.00
CA SER A 40 -0.36 40.35 -4.61
C SER A 40 -1.27 39.97 -5.79
N VAL A 41 -1.34 38.67 -6.14
CA VAL A 41 -2.10 38.20 -7.31
C VAL A 41 -2.98 37.02 -6.89
N SER A 42 -4.23 37.00 -7.35
CA SER A 42 -5.14 35.90 -7.01
C SER A 42 -4.58 34.57 -7.50
N PHE A 43 -4.81 33.51 -6.72
CA PHE A 43 -4.38 32.15 -7.05
C PHE A 43 -4.83 31.74 -8.48
N ASP A 44 -6.03 32.12 -8.90
CA ASP A 44 -6.55 31.87 -10.24
C ASP A 44 -5.72 32.53 -11.34
N THR A 45 -5.22 33.74 -11.09
CA THR A 45 -4.36 34.45 -12.05
C THR A 45 -3.00 33.76 -12.18
N VAL A 46 -2.45 33.25 -11.07
CA VAL A 46 -1.19 32.51 -11.06
C VAL A 46 -1.35 31.17 -11.78
N MET A 47 -2.43 30.44 -11.50
CA MET A 47 -2.73 29.14 -12.10
C MET A 47 -3.11 29.21 -13.59
N SER A 48 -3.63 30.34 -14.06
CA SER A 48 -3.94 30.56 -15.48
C SER A 48 -2.73 31.00 -16.31
N HIS A 49 -1.57 31.22 -15.70
CA HIS A 49 -0.46 31.84 -16.39
C HIS A 49 0.24 30.85 -17.36
N PRO A 50 0.42 31.18 -18.66
CA PRO A 50 0.82 30.22 -19.69
C PRO A 50 2.17 29.52 -19.42
N TRP A 51 3.11 30.19 -18.77
CA TRP A 51 4.41 29.61 -18.42
C TRP A 51 4.29 28.57 -17.30
N LEU A 52 3.39 28.78 -16.33
CA LEU A 52 3.12 27.84 -15.24
C LEU A 52 2.38 26.62 -15.77
N ILE A 53 1.36 26.82 -16.62
CA ILE A 53 0.64 25.75 -17.33
C ILE A 53 1.62 24.89 -18.13
N LYS A 54 2.54 25.51 -18.88
CA LYS A 54 3.54 24.79 -19.69
C LYS A 54 4.57 24.05 -18.83
N THR A 55 4.88 24.56 -17.64
CA THR A 55 5.79 23.90 -16.68
C THR A 55 5.11 22.71 -16.00
N LEU A 56 3.86 22.86 -15.56
CA LEU A 56 3.06 21.80 -14.96
C LEU A 56 2.68 20.69 -15.97
N GLN A 57 2.36 21.06 -17.21
CA GLN A 57 2.12 20.09 -18.29
C GLN A 57 3.37 19.29 -18.69
N ARG A 58 4.57 19.79 -18.36
CA ARG A 58 5.84 19.11 -18.66
C ARG A 58 6.28 18.15 -17.56
N SER A 59 5.70 18.24 -16.35
CA SER A 59 5.81 17.16 -15.38
C SER A 59 4.85 16.04 -15.78
N GLU A 60 5.38 15.00 -16.42
CA GLU A 60 4.61 13.84 -16.88
C GLU A 60 3.95 13.02 -15.75
N CYS A 61 4.02 13.47 -14.49
CA CYS A 61 3.48 12.74 -13.35
C CYS A 61 1.95 12.65 -13.36
N CYS A 62 1.23 13.63 -13.91
CA CYS A 62 -0.22 13.68 -13.83
C CYS A 62 -0.79 14.30 -15.12
N LYS A 63 -1.00 13.45 -16.15
CA LYS A 63 -1.76 13.82 -17.36
C LYS A 63 -3.20 13.36 -17.23
N THR A 64 -3.99 14.06 -16.40
CA THR A 64 -5.45 13.95 -16.39
C THR A 64 -6.03 15.35 -16.22
N GLY A 65 -7.23 15.58 -16.77
CA GLY A 65 -7.89 16.89 -16.71
C GLY A 65 -8.05 17.40 -15.28
N TRP A 66 -8.42 18.68 -15.14
CA TRP A 66 -8.57 19.40 -13.86
C TRP A 66 -9.53 18.73 -12.84
N ASP A 67 -10.22 17.66 -13.24
CA ASP A 67 -11.23 16.94 -12.48
C ASP A 67 -10.72 15.62 -11.86
N GLN A 68 -9.45 15.24 -12.11
CA GLN A 68 -8.89 13.98 -11.64
C GLN A 68 -7.60 14.19 -10.85
N LEU A 69 -7.67 14.04 -9.53
CA LEU A 69 -6.54 14.10 -8.60
C LEU A 69 -5.61 12.85 -8.67
N GLY A 70 -5.72 12.04 -9.73
CA GLY A 70 -4.98 10.78 -9.88
C GLY A 70 -3.82 10.91 -10.85
N CYS A 71 -2.61 10.54 -10.39
CA CYS A 71 -1.46 10.39 -11.27
C CYS A 71 -1.44 9.00 -11.92
N ALA A 72 -1.49 8.95 -13.26
CA ALA A 72 -1.36 7.72 -14.01
C ALA A 72 0.06 7.16 -13.86
N HIS A 73 0.21 6.07 -13.10
CA HIS A 73 1.51 5.40 -12.97
C HIS A 73 1.66 4.35 -14.06
N PRO A 74 2.81 4.28 -14.78
CA PRO A 74 3.03 3.24 -15.77
C PRO A 74 3.05 1.86 -15.07
N ILE A 75 2.02 1.07 -15.32
CA ILE A 75 1.90 -0.29 -14.77
C ILE A 75 2.83 -1.20 -15.58
N LYS A 76 3.91 -1.69 -14.94
CA LYS A 76 4.87 -2.60 -15.59
C LYS A 76 4.33 -4.01 -15.78
N LYS A 77 3.48 -4.46 -14.85
CA LYS A 77 2.86 -5.79 -14.86
C LYS A 77 1.51 -5.69 -14.17
N PHE A 78 0.47 -6.19 -14.84
CA PHE A 78 -0.87 -6.38 -14.29
C PHE A 78 -1.26 -7.82 -14.54
N GLU A 79 -1.71 -8.51 -13.49
CA GLU A 79 -2.13 -9.90 -13.56
C GLU A 79 -3.46 -10.03 -12.81
N PRO A 80 -4.58 -10.27 -13.50
CA PRO A 80 -5.85 -10.49 -12.83
C PRO A 80 -5.81 -11.83 -12.10
N LEU A 81 -6.20 -11.82 -10.83
CA LEU A 81 -6.31 -13.01 -9.99
C LEU A 81 -7.79 -13.38 -9.92
N GLU A 82 -8.16 -14.48 -10.56
CA GLU A 82 -9.56 -14.85 -10.76
C GLU A 82 -10.23 -15.40 -9.50
N THR A 83 -9.44 -16.02 -8.60
CA THR A 83 -9.95 -16.71 -7.41
C THR A 83 -9.45 -16.08 -6.12
N ALA A 84 -10.25 -16.20 -5.05
CA ALA A 84 -9.84 -15.76 -3.72
C ALA A 84 -8.56 -16.48 -3.23
N GLU A 85 -8.38 -17.75 -3.60
CA GLU A 85 -7.17 -18.53 -3.30
C GLU A 85 -5.94 -17.93 -3.97
N SER A 86 -6.00 -17.65 -5.28
CA SER A 86 -4.89 -17.00 -5.98
C SER A 86 -4.59 -15.61 -5.41
N GLY A 87 -5.63 -14.87 -4.99
CA GLY A 87 -5.50 -13.62 -4.26
C GLY A 87 -4.79 -13.78 -2.92
N PHE A 88 -5.09 -14.83 -2.15
CA PHE A 88 -4.38 -15.14 -0.91
C PHE A 88 -2.93 -15.52 -1.15
N GLU A 89 -2.66 -16.43 -2.09
CA GLU A 89 -1.32 -16.91 -2.42
C GLU A 89 -0.39 -15.76 -2.84
N ALA A 90 -0.90 -14.82 -3.65
CA ALA A 90 -0.12 -13.66 -4.06
C ALA A 90 0.25 -12.73 -2.88
N LYS A 91 -0.67 -12.57 -1.93
CA LYS A 91 -0.42 -11.79 -0.71
C LYS A 91 0.57 -12.50 0.21
N TYR A 92 0.41 -13.81 0.36
CA TYR A 92 1.34 -14.68 1.09
C TYR A 92 2.74 -14.57 0.48
N GLU A 93 2.87 -14.75 -0.83
CA GLU A 93 4.14 -14.70 -1.55
C GLU A 93 4.82 -13.33 -1.40
N MET A 94 4.06 -12.23 -1.42
CA MET A 94 4.64 -10.91 -1.22
C MET A 94 5.19 -10.70 0.20
N LEU A 95 4.49 -11.22 1.22
CA LEU A 95 4.89 -11.09 2.62
C LEU A 95 5.97 -12.10 3.04
N MET A 96 6.05 -13.24 2.36
CA MET A 96 6.94 -14.35 2.70
C MET A 96 8.11 -14.53 1.74
N GLY A 97 8.05 -13.92 0.56
CA GLY A 97 9.03 -14.12 -0.51
C GLY A 97 8.97 -15.50 -1.17
N GLN A 98 7.98 -16.32 -0.82
CA GLN A 98 7.75 -17.66 -1.38
C GLN A 98 6.28 -18.02 -1.36
N LYS A 99 5.85 -18.86 -2.31
CA LYS A 99 4.47 -19.37 -2.36
C LYS A 99 4.15 -20.27 -1.16
N PRO A 100 2.88 -20.32 -0.71
CA PRO A 100 2.49 -21.27 0.31
C PRO A 100 2.63 -22.72 -0.20
N PRO A 101 2.78 -23.71 0.70
CA PRO A 101 2.72 -25.11 0.32
C PRO A 101 1.40 -25.46 -0.39
N LYS A 102 1.44 -26.39 -1.35
CA LYS A 102 0.28 -26.72 -2.22
C LYS A 102 -1.00 -27.07 -1.46
N ASP A 103 -0.88 -27.75 -0.32
CA ASP A 103 -2.04 -28.16 0.48
C ASP A 103 -2.32 -27.22 1.67
N PHE A 104 -1.63 -26.08 1.77
CA PHE A 104 -1.75 -25.19 2.93
C PHE A 104 -3.18 -24.65 3.12
N ILE A 105 -3.80 -24.18 2.03
CA ILE A 105 -5.18 -23.70 2.06
C ILE A 105 -6.15 -24.86 2.30
N LYS A 106 -5.92 -25.99 1.63
CA LYS A 106 -6.77 -27.18 1.72
C LYS A 106 -6.79 -27.80 3.12
N ASN A 107 -5.65 -27.77 3.81
CA ASN A 107 -5.53 -28.28 5.17
C ASN A 107 -6.26 -27.38 6.19
N GLY A 108 -6.48 -26.10 5.87
CA GLY A 108 -7.32 -25.20 6.66
C GLY A 108 -6.82 -24.93 8.08
N ASP A 109 -5.56 -25.25 8.40
CA ASP A 109 -4.97 -25.02 9.72
C ASP A 109 -4.33 -23.62 9.82
N PRO A 110 -4.96 -22.66 10.51
CA PRO A 110 -4.42 -21.31 10.66
C PRO A 110 -3.12 -21.24 11.48
N ASN A 111 -2.83 -22.27 12.28
CA ASN A 111 -1.69 -22.34 13.19
C ASN A 111 -0.53 -23.16 12.64
N ALA A 112 -0.65 -23.67 11.42
CA ALA A 112 0.41 -24.39 10.73
C ALA A 112 1.73 -23.59 10.76
N PRO A 113 2.89 -24.26 10.87
CA PRO A 113 4.19 -23.59 10.94
C PRO A 113 4.45 -22.78 9.66
N LEU A 114 4.89 -21.53 9.84
CA LEU A 114 5.24 -20.61 8.75
C LEU A 114 6.76 -20.45 8.68
N ASP A 115 7.33 -20.68 7.51
CA ASP A 115 8.77 -20.52 7.26
C ASP A 115 9.06 -19.13 6.69
N PHE A 116 9.59 -18.26 7.56
CA PHE A 116 9.95 -16.87 7.25
C PHE A 116 11.38 -16.71 6.69
N SER A 117 12.11 -17.80 6.40
CA SER A 117 13.52 -17.74 5.98
C SER A 117 13.76 -16.89 4.72
N LYS A 118 12.76 -16.75 3.86
CA LYS A 118 12.80 -15.94 2.62
C LYS A 118 11.99 -14.65 2.70
N ALA A 119 11.45 -14.31 3.87
CA ALA A 119 10.61 -13.14 4.03
C ALA A 119 11.39 -11.86 3.64
N PRO A 120 10.87 -11.06 2.69
CA PRO A 120 11.53 -9.83 2.32
C PRO A 120 11.44 -8.82 3.47
N LYS A 121 12.47 -8.01 3.64
CA LYS A 121 12.43 -6.84 4.54
C LYS A 121 11.61 -5.73 3.89
N LEU A 122 10.37 -5.58 4.32
CA LEU A 122 9.48 -4.50 3.88
C LEU A 122 9.70 -3.25 4.74
N LYS A 123 9.51 -2.07 4.16
CA LYS A 123 9.48 -0.83 4.96
C LYS A 123 8.09 -0.52 5.49
N ALA A 124 7.07 -0.87 4.72
CA ALA A 124 5.69 -0.63 5.11
C ALA A 124 4.74 -1.64 4.45
N VAL A 125 3.66 -1.94 5.16
CA VAL A 125 2.54 -2.76 4.74
C VAL A 125 1.26 -2.01 5.08
N TYR A 126 0.44 -1.74 4.06
CA TYR A 126 -0.87 -1.14 4.23
C TYR A 126 -1.93 -2.15 3.81
N LEU A 127 -2.79 -2.52 4.74
CA LEU A 127 -3.93 -3.40 4.50
C LEU A 127 -5.22 -2.60 4.73
N SER A 128 -5.99 -2.40 3.67
CA SER A 128 -7.34 -1.83 3.74
C SER A 128 -8.35 -2.94 3.44
N SER A 129 -9.17 -3.30 4.42
CA SER A 129 -10.23 -4.30 4.25
C SER A 129 -11.52 -3.84 4.87
N LEU A 130 -12.64 -4.01 4.16
CA LEU A 130 -13.96 -3.77 4.72
C LEU A 130 -14.18 -4.63 5.98
N VAL A 131 -13.82 -5.91 5.88
CA VAL A 131 -13.95 -6.89 6.96
C VAL A 131 -12.63 -7.63 7.15
N PHE A 132 -12.11 -7.64 8.38
CA PHE A 132 -11.02 -8.52 8.79
C PHE A 132 -11.60 -9.61 9.68
N ARG A 133 -11.47 -10.87 9.30
CA ARG A 133 -12.07 -12.00 10.01
C ARG A 133 -11.01 -12.92 10.58
N GLY A 134 -11.12 -13.27 11.85
CA GLY A 134 -10.40 -14.37 12.48
C GLY A 134 -10.95 -15.72 12.02
N ASP A 135 -10.88 -15.96 10.72
CA ASP A 135 -10.98 -17.25 10.06
C ASP A 135 -9.57 -17.73 9.66
N PHE A 136 -9.47 -18.77 8.83
CA PHE A 136 -8.18 -19.24 8.32
C PHE A 136 -7.35 -18.11 7.69
N TYR A 137 -7.98 -17.33 6.81
CA TYR A 137 -7.31 -16.28 6.05
C TYR A 137 -6.79 -15.17 6.97
N GLY A 138 -7.66 -14.58 7.81
CA GLY A 138 -7.25 -13.46 8.65
C GLY A 138 -6.30 -13.89 9.77
N SER A 139 -6.41 -15.12 10.28
CA SER A 139 -5.45 -15.65 11.27
C SER A 139 -4.05 -15.78 10.67
N VAL A 140 -3.94 -16.33 9.46
CA VAL A 140 -2.63 -16.41 8.77
C VAL A 140 -2.12 -15.02 8.43
N MET A 141 -2.96 -14.13 7.88
CA MET A 141 -2.56 -12.75 7.57
C MET A 141 -2.09 -11.99 8.82
N ALA A 142 -2.77 -12.11 9.96
CA ALA A 142 -2.34 -11.49 11.21
C ALA A 142 -0.94 -11.95 11.63
N ARG A 143 -0.64 -13.26 11.51
CA ARG A 143 0.69 -13.81 11.81
C ARG A 143 1.77 -13.28 10.86
N LEU A 144 1.46 -13.16 9.56
CA LEU A 144 2.36 -12.59 8.56
C LEU A 144 2.64 -11.10 8.83
N LEU A 145 1.60 -10.33 9.12
CA LEU A 145 1.70 -8.90 9.44
C LEU A 145 2.50 -8.68 10.72
N LYS A 146 2.24 -9.48 11.76
CA LYS A 146 3.00 -9.46 13.00
C LYS A 146 4.50 -9.66 12.76
N HIS A 147 4.86 -10.68 11.97
CA HIS A 147 6.27 -10.92 11.63
C HIS A 147 6.90 -9.71 10.93
N GLN A 148 6.23 -9.13 9.93
CA GLN A 148 6.74 -7.95 9.23
C GLN A 148 6.93 -6.75 10.17
N ALA A 149 5.99 -6.54 11.09
CA ALA A 149 6.05 -5.48 12.08
C ALA A 149 7.23 -5.67 13.05
N GLU A 150 7.40 -6.89 13.60
CA GLU A 150 8.53 -7.27 14.46
C GLU A 150 9.90 -7.11 13.76
N HIS A 151 9.94 -7.15 12.43
CA HIS A 151 11.16 -6.97 11.63
C HIS A 151 11.33 -5.54 11.09
N GLY A 152 10.58 -4.57 11.65
CA GLY A 152 10.76 -3.14 11.43
C GLY A 152 9.94 -2.54 10.28
N ALA A 153 8.95 -3.27 9.75
CA ALA A 153 8.02 -2.71 8.78
C ALA A 153 6.91 -1.89 9.47
N LEU A 154 6.57 -0.73 8.91
CA LEU A 154 5.38 0.02 9.30
C LEU A 154 4.13 -0.74 8.86
N VAL A 155 3.35 -1.30 9.79
CA VAL A 155 2.13 -2.06 9.46
C VAL A 155 0.89 -1.27 9.85
N ASN A 156 0.08 -0.89 8.85
CA ASN A 156 -1.18 -0.17 9.02
C ASN A 156 -2.35 -1.00 8.50
N VAL A 157 -3.26 -1.35 9.39
CA VAL A 157 -4.50 -2.07 9.05
C VAL A 157 -5.69 -1.13 9.22
N VAL A 158 -6.35 -0.80 8.12
CA VAL A 158 -7.55 0.02 8.09
C VAL A 158 -8.74 -0.89 7.84
N THR A 159 -9.69 -0.91 8.78
CA THR A 159 -10.90 -1.73 8.68
C THR A 159 -12.08 -1.05 9.34
N THR A 160 -13.29 -1.61 9.16
CA THR A 160 -14.51 -1.04 9.75
C THR A 160 -14.74 -1.58 11.15
N ASP A 161 -14.71 -0.67 12.14
CA ASP A 161 -14.82 -1.03 13.55
C ASP A 161 -16.13 -1.76 13.90
N TYR A 162 -17.24 -1.34 13.29
CA TYR A 162 -18.56 -1.95 13.50
C TYR A 162 -18.64 -3.42 13.05
N MET A 163 -17.81 -3.85 12.10
CA MET A 163 -17.84 -5.23 11.58
C MET A 163 -16.83 -6.16 12.28
N LEU A 164 -16.00 -5.62 13.18
CA LEU A 164 -15.03 -6.40 13.95
C LEU A 164 -15.71 -7.11 15.12
N LEU A 165 -15.54 -8.43 15.18
CA LEU A 165 -15.86 -9.22 16.37
C LEU A 165 -14.69 -9.20 17.35
N ASP A 166 -14.95 -9.56 18.61
CA ASP A 166 -13.92 -9.65 19.66
C ASP A 166 -12.75 -10.56 19.26
N LYS A 167 -13.04 -11.66 18.55
CA LYS A 167 -12.00 -12.56 18.03
C LYS A 167 -11.13 -11.93 16.94
N ASP A 168 -11.68 -10.99 16.17
CA ASP A 168 -10.96 -10.30 15.11
C ASP A 168 -10.03 -9.24 15.74
N ARG A 169 -10.54 -8.53 16.77
CA ARG A 169 -9.76 -7.61 17.60
C ARG A 169 -8.61 -8.31 18.33
N ALA A 170 -8.86 -9.50 18.88
CA ALA A 170 -7.82 -10.30 19.53
C ALA A 170 -6.63 -10.65 18.61
N LEU A 171 -6.82 -10.63 17.28
CA LEU A 171 -5.74 -10.79 16.31
C LEU A 171 -5.02 -9.47 15.98
N LEU A 172 -5.76 -8.36 15.90
CA LEU A 172 -5.24 -7.06 15.44
C LEU A 172 -4.64 -6.22 16.57
N ASP A 173 -5.27 -6.20 17.74
CA ASP A 173 -4.86 -5.36 18.88
C ASP A 173 -3.43 -5.66 19.34
N PRO A 174 -2.96 -6.93 19.41
CA PRO A 174 -1.57 -7.21 19.76
C PRO A 174 -0.57 -6.68 18.73
N ILE A 175 -0.94 -6.63 17.45
CA ILE A 175 -0.09 -6.10 16.37
C ILE A 175 0.04 -4.58 16.53
N ALA A 176 -1.08 -3.90 16.79
CA ALA A 176 -1.12 -2.47 17.05
C ALA A 176 -0.35 -2.10 18.33
N ALA A 177 -0.52 -2.86 19.41
CA ALA A 177 0.13 -2.61 20.69
C ALA A 177 1.66 -2.82 20.64
N SER A 178 2.12 -3.81 19.87
CA SER A 178 3.56 -4.07 19.70
C SER A 178 4.24 -3.11 18.71
N ASN A 179 3.48 -2.40 17.90
CA ASN A 179 3.99 -1.49 16.87
C ASN A 179 3.16 -0.20 16.82
N PRO A 180 3.20 0.64 17.89
CA PRO A 180 2.52 1.93 17.89
C PRO A 180 3.25 2.86 16.92
N ASN A 181 2.65 3.06 15.74
CA ASN A 181 3.14 3.97 14.71
C ASN A 181 2.29 5.24 14.66
#